data_AF-A0A1F8YJ67-F1
#
_entry.id   AF-A0A1F8YJ67-F1
#
_cell.length_a   1.000
_cell.length_b   1.000
_cell.length_c   1.000
_cell.angle_alpha   90.00
_cell.angle_beta   90.00
_cell.angle_gamma   90.00
#
_symmetry.space_group_name_H-M   'P 1'
#
loop_
_entity.id
_entity.type
_entity.pdbx_description
1 polymer ?
#
loop_
_entity_poly.entity_id
_entity_poly.type
_entity_poly.pdbx_seq_one_letter_code
_entity_poly.pdbx_strand_id
1 'polypeptide(L)'
;MKQITIRISDPELEEALVRKAKESGKSLNKVVLELVRAGAGSPGGGKKRTPRGASLAELAGGWTAQEAKEFEEAIRIFEEIDEEMWK
;
A
#
# COMPACT_ATOMS: atom_id res chain seq x y z
N MET A 1 -16.36 16.10 -26.05
CA MET A 1 -15.92 16.05 -24.63
C MET A 1 -16.70 17.10 -23.86
N LYS A 2 -17.16 16.80 -22.64
CA LYS A 2 -17.80 17.81 -21.79
C LYS A 2 -16.70 18.57 -21.03
N GLN A 3 -16.67 19.89 -21.16
CA GLN A 3 -15.76 20.75 -20.41
C GLN A 3 -16.47 21.25 -19.14
N ILE A 4 -15.81 21.14 -18.00
CA ILE A 4 -16.27 21.68 -16.71
C ILE A 4 -15.24 22.72 -16.27
N THR A 5 -15.71 23.91 -15.90
CA THR A 5 -14.86 24.98 -15.35
C THR A 5 -15.01 25.01 -13.84
N ILE A 6 -13.90 24.85 -13.12
CA ILE A 6 -13.85 24.98 -11.66
C ILE A 6 -13.37 26.40 -11.35
N ARG A 7 -14.22 27.21 -10.68
CA ARG A 7 -13.82 28.52 -10.16
C ARG A 7 -13.35 28.34 -8.73
N ILE A 8 -12.09 28.67 -8.47
CA ILE A 8 -11.52 28.66 -7.13
C ILE A 8 -11.69 30.08 -6.57
N SER A 9 -12.39 30.20 -5.44
CA SER A 9 -12.61 31.48 -4.75
C SER A 9 -11.68 31.67 -3.55
N ASP A 10 -10.94 30.62 -3.20
CA ASP A 10 -10.03 30.54 -2.07
C ASP A 10 -8.57 30.65 -2.58
N PRO A 11 -7.88 31.78 -2.33
CA PRO A 11 -6.50 31.97 -2.74
C PRO A 11 -5.53 30.95 -2.14
N GLU A 12 -5.78 30.47 -0.92
CA GLU A 12 -4.90 29.49 -0.26
C GLU A 12 -4.97 28.13 -0.98
N LEU A 13 -6.16 27.74 -1.42
CA LEU A 13 -6.37 26.54 -2.22
C LEU A 13 -5.69 26.66 -3.59
N GLU A 14 -5.78 27.81 -4.24
CA GLU A 14 -5.11 28.05 -5.52
C GLU A 14 -3.59 27.92 -5.39
N GLU A 15 -2.98 28.56 -4.39
CA GLU A 15 -1.56 28.45 -4.11
C GLU A 15 -1.15 27.01 -3.77
N ALA A 16 -1.94 26.30 -2.97
CA ALA A 16 -1.69 24.90 -2.64
C ALA A 16 -1.69 24.00 -3.89
N LEU A 17 -2.61 24.21 -4.82
CA LEU A 17 -2.67 23.47 -6.08
C LEU A 17 -1.48 23.77 -6.99
N VAL A 18 -1.09 25.05 -7.11
CA VAL A 18 0.08 25.47 -7.89
C VAL A 18 1.37 24.90 -7.31
N ARG A 19 1.53 24.95 -5.98
CA ARG A 19 2.68 24.37 -5.28
C ARG A 19 2.77 22.86 -5.54
N LYS A 20 1.67 22.15 -5.38
CA LYS A 20 1.61 20.70 -5.62
C LYS A 20 1.92 20.32 -7.08
N ALA A 21 1.51 21.15 -8.04
CA ALA A 21 1.86 20.99 -9.45
C ALA A 21 3.38 21.13 -9.68
N LYS A 22 4.02 22.14 -9.07
CA LYS A 22 5.47 22.33 -9.12
C LYS A 22 6.24 21.16 -8.50
N GLU A 23 5.87 20.76 -7.27
CA GLU A 23 6.52 19.66 -6.54
C GLU A 23 6.41 18.32 -7.27
N SER A 24 5.29 18.06 -7.94
CA SER A 24 5.07 16.81 -8.68
C SER A 24 5.55 16.83 -10.13
N GLY A 25 5.99 17.99 -10.65
CA GLY A 25 6.35 18.16 -12.06
C GLY A 25 5.19 17.96 -13.04
N LYS A 26 3.94 18.08 -12.57
CA LYS A 26 2.72 17.84 -13.36
C LYS A 26 2.03 19.16 -13.72
N SER A 27 1.25 19.16 -14.80
CA SER A 27 0.39 20.31 -15.11
C SER A 27 -0.70 20.48 -14.05
N LEU A 28 -1.11 21.73 -13.82
CA LEU A 28 -2.17 22.07 -12.86
C LEU A 28 -3.45 21.26 -13.12
N ASN A 29 -3.87 21.16 -14.39
CA ASN A 29 -5.04 20.38 -14.79
C ASN A 29 -4.90 18.90 -14.41
N LYS A 30 -3.70 18.30 -14.56
CA LYS A 30 -3.48 16.89 -14.20
C LYS A 30 -3.58 16.67 -12.69
N VAL A 31 -3.03 17.58 -11.88
CA VAL A 31 -3.16 17.54 -10.42
C VAL A 31 -4.62 17.68 -9.98
N VAL A 32 -5.35 18.63 -10.57
CA VAL A 32 -6.78 18.85 -10.30
C VAL A 32 -7.60 17.61 -10.68
N LEU A 33 -7.35 17.01 -11.84
CA LEU A 33 -8.03 15.78 -12.25
C LEU A 33 -7.73 14.59 -11.33
N GLU A 34 -6.49 14.44 -10.86
CA GLU A 34 -6.13 13.39 -9.88
C GLU A 34 -6.88 13.58 -8.56
N LEU A 35 -6.96 14.82 -8.05
CA LEU A 35 -7.70 15.16 -6.84
C LEU A 35 -9.21 14.93 -7.00
N VAL A 36 -9.79 15.38 -8.12
CA VAL A 36 -11.22 15.16 -8.42
C VAL A 36 -11.52 13.68 -8.52
N ARG A 37 -10.67 12.88 -9.21
CA ARG A 37 -10.87 11.42 -9.29
C ARG A 37 -10.74 10.76 -7.91
N ALA A 38 -9.80 11.20 -7.07
CA ALA A 38 -9.64 10.70 -5.72
C ALA A 38 -10.86 11.00 -4.83
N GLY A 39 -11.42 12.22 -4.92
CA GLY A 39 -12.63 12.62 -4.19
C GLY A 39 -13.90 11.96 -4.71
N ALA A 40 -14.00 11.74 -6.03
CA ALA A 40 -15.15 11.07 -6.65
C ALA A 40 -15.15 9.54 -6.49
N GLY A 41 -14.14 8.96 -5.84
CA GLY A 41 -14.03 7.51 -5.64
C GLY A 41 -13.79 6.71 -6.93
N SER A 42 -13.34 7.36 -8.01
CA SER A 42 -13.16 6.68 -9.31
C SER A 42 -11.98 5.70 -9.26
N PRO A 43 -12.13 4.45 -9.76
CA PRO A 43 -11.02 3.54 -9.91
C PRO A 43 -9.98 4.18 -10.85
N GLY A 44 -8.75 4.40 -10.37
CA GLY A 44 -7.66 4.98 -11.17
C GLY A 44 -7.32 6.46 -10.90
N GLY A 45 -7.89 7.09 -9.87
CA GLY A 45 -7.59 8.47 -9.46
C GLY A 45 -6.59 8.66 -8.32
N GLY A 46 -6.58 7.71 -7.38
CA GLY A 46 -5.61 7.66 -6.30
C GLY A 46 -4.75 6.41 -6.46
N LYS A 47 -3.51 6.47 -5.97
CA LYS A 47 -2.70 5.30 -5.61
C LYS A 47 -3.69 4.25 -5.10
N LYS A 48 -3.82 3.09 -5.78
CA LYS A 48 -4.73 1.99 -5.39
C LYS A 48 -4.70 1.97 -3.87
N ARG A 49 -5.82 2.27 -3.19
CA ARG A 49 -5.85 2.28 -1.73
C ARG A 49 -5.38 0.88 -1.35
N THR A 50 -4.13 0.77 -0.93
CA THR A 50 -3.60 -0.51 -0.48
C THR A 50 -4.55 -0.93 0.63
N PRO A 51 -5.13 -2.13 0.55
CA PRO A 51 -6.02 -2.59 1.60
C PRO A 51 -5.36 -2.35 2.96
N ARG A 52 -6.15 -1.95 3.97
CA ARG A 52 -5.62 -1.88 5.33
C ARG A 52 -4.98 -3.24 5.66
N GLY A 53 -3.71 -3.23 6.02
CA GLY A 53 -2.94 -4.46 6.27
C GLY A 53 -2.19 -5.03 5.06
N ALA A 54 -2.10 -4.33 3.92
CA ALA A 54 -1.31 -4.80 2.77
C ALA A 54 0.17 -5.06 3.10
N SER A 55 0.75 -4.31 4.04
CA SER A 55 2.12 -4.56 4.54
C SER A 55 2.25 -5.83 5.37
N LEU A 56 1.13 -6.36 5.89
CA LEU A 56 1.09 -7.63 6.62
C LEU A 56 0.92 -8.82 5.68
N ALA A 57 0.65 -8.60 4.38
CA ALA A 57 0.49 -9.68 3.42
C ALA A 57 1.76 -10.52 3.27
N GLU A 58 2.94 -9.89 3.40
CA GLU A 58 4.24 -10.59 3.42
C GLU A 58 4.39 -11.51 4.63
N LEU A 59 3.73 -11.17 5.75
CA LEU A 59 3.72 -11.97 6.98
C LEU A 59 2.58 -13.00 6.99
N ALA A 60 1.59 -12.85 6.11
CA ALA A 60 0.44 -13.74 5.97
C ALA A 60 0.64 -14.82 4.89
N GLY A 61 1.89 -15.10 4.53
CA GLY A 61 2.28 -16.21 3.65
C GLY A 61 2.42 -17.54 4.42
N GLY A 62 2.39 -18.65 3.69
CA GLY A 62 2.83 -19.94 4.20
C GLY A 62 4.30 -20.19 3.91
N TRP A 63 4.89 -21.21 4.51
CA TRP A 63 6.25 -21.64 4.18
C TRP A 63 6.29 -22.28 2.80
N THR A 64 7.35 -21.98 2.05
CA THR A 64 7.75 -22.80 0.92
C THR A 64 8.18 -24.18 1.41
N ALA A 65 8.18 -25.17 0.51
CA ALA A 65 8.62 -26.52 0.84
C ALA A 65 10.07 -26.56 1.36
N GLN A 66 10.92 -25.65 0.88
CA GLN A 66 12.31 -25.56 1.33
C GLN A 66 12.40 -24.99 2.75
N GLU A 67 11.69 -23.89 3.05
CA GLU A 67 11.65 -23.30 4.39
C GLU A 67 11.07 -24.28 5.42
N ALA A 68 10.04 -25.05 5.04
CA ALA A 68 9.48 -26.08 5.91
C ALA A 68 10.50 -27.18 6.24
N LYS A 69 11.24 -27.65 5.24
CA LYS A 69 12.28 -28.67 5.43
C LYS A 69 13.42 -28.16 6.32
N GLU A 70 13.89 -26.94 6.09
CA GLU A 70 14.94 -26.33 6.92
C GLU A 70 14.50 -26.17 8.37
N PHE A 71 13.24 -25.79 8.60
CA PHE A 71 12.70 -25.71 9.95
C PHE A 71 12.61 -27.09 10.63
N GLU A 72 12.06 -28.10 9.95
CA GLU A 72 11.98 -29.47 10.46
C GLU A 72 13.37 -30.02 10.83
N GLU A 73 14.38 -29.80 9.98
CA GLU A 73 15.76 -30.19 10.27
C GLU A 73 16.31 -29.47 11.51
N ALA A 74 16.00 -28.19 11.68
CA ALA A 74 16.46 -27.40 12.83
C ALA A 74 15.81 -27.82 14.15
N ILE A 75 14.54 -28.25 14.13
CA ILE A 75 13.83 -28.68 15.35
C ILE A 75 13.95 -30.17 15.65
N ARG A 76 14.59 -30.95 14.77
CA ARG A 76 14.70 -32.42 14.88
C ARG A 76 15.23 -32.90 16.22
N ILE A 77 16.12 -32.14 16.86
CA ILE A 77 16.68 -32.47 18.18
C ILE A 77 15.61 -32.49 19.30
N PHE A 78 14.49 -31.80 19.11
CA PHE A 78 13.38 -31.74 20.07
C PHE A 78 12.33 -32.82 19.84
N GLU A 79 12.44 -33.59 18.75
CA GLU A 79 11.56 -34.73 18.47
C GLU A 79 12.08 -36.04 19.08
N GLU A 80 13.32 -36.06 19.55
CA GLU A 80 13.89 -37.20 20.27
C GLU A 80 13.38 -37.21 21.71
N ILE A 81 12.76 -38.33 22.10
CA ILE A 81 12.23 -38.51 23.44
C ILE A 81 13.40 -38.88 24.36
N ASP A 82 13.71 -37.99 25.29
CA ASP A 82 14.65 -38.27 26.37
C ASP A 82 13.96 -39.14 27.44
N GLU A 83 14.26 -40.44 27.45
CA GLU A 83 13.72 -41.40 28.41
C GLU A 83 14.13 -41.13 29.87
N GLU A 84 15.25 -40.42 30.12
CA GLU A 84 15.63 -40.02 31.48
C GLU A 84 14.80 -38.83 31.97
N MET A 85 14.41 -37.93 31.07
CA MET A 85 13.53 -36.79 31.40
C MET A 85 12.07 -37.22 31.65
N TRP A 86 11.66 -38.40 31.17
CA TRP A 86 10.28 -38.88 31.23
C TRP A 86 9.99 -39.87 32.37
N LYS A 87 10.99 -40.24 33.17
CA LYS A 87 10.84 -41.07 34.39
C LYS A 87 10.74 -40.21 35.64
#